data_AF-A0A914W6L7-F1
#
_entry.id   AF-A0A914W6L7-F1
#
_cell.length_a   1.000
_cell.length_b   1.000
_cell.length_c   1.000
_cell.angle_alpha   90.00
_cell.angle_beta   90.00
_cell.angle_gamma   90.00
#
_symmetry.space_group_name_H-M   'P 1'
#
loop_
_entity.id
_entity.type
_entity.pdbx_description
1 polymer ?
#
loop_
_entity_poly.entity_id
_entity_poly.type
_entity_poly.pdbx_seq_one_letter_code
_entity_poly.pdbx_strand_id
1 'polypeptide(L)'
;MASTTTTLATTTTTLATTTTTMATTTTTLATTTATLATTTTTLPTTTTTMATTSTTLASTTTTMASTSTTLATTTTILATTSTTLATTTTTLATTSTTLATTTTTLATTTTTMATTTTTLATTTTAITTTSTSITTTTTTTACPVQSTAADEQAMVNKINQLRSGLAQGLELDKNNHAMDPSDNMLRMTWDSSLAADSQAWACLCTNAHSTFASRNAGENLYAQYGLPTDIQSNFVAAAAAWWKELKDNWTYLPNNYFYNNSTGVVGHYTQLAWAKTFQVGCGYAQCPNTIISGQVGSAVYIVCRFRAPGNYVPAEIYHPSLVPCTAGATCATTPGTTCGADGLCA
;
A
#
# COMPACT_ATOMS: atom_id res chain seq x y z
N MET A 1 141.55 -1.40 57.47
CA MET A 1 140.81 -0.12 57.60
C MET A 1 140.17 0.31 56.29
N ALA A 2 140.88 0.38 55.15
CA ALA A 2 140.29 0.83 53.87
C ALA A 2 139.10 -0.03 53.34
N SER A 3 139.18 -1.36 53.44
CA SER A 3 138.12 -2.29 52.98
C SER A 3 136.79 -2.11 53.73
N THR A 4 136.87 -1.85 55.04
CA THR A 4 135.71 -1.62 55.90
C THR A 4 135.01 -0.30 55.58
N THR A 5 135.77 0.76 55.26
CA THR A 5 135.21 2.08 54.90
C THR A 5 134.53 2.05 53.52
N THR A 6 135.11 1.35 52.54
CA THR A 6 134.51 1.19 51.21
C THR A 6 133.22 0.36 51.27
N THR A 7 133.22 -0.71 52.07
CA THR A 7 132.02 -1.55 52.30
C THR A 7 130.90 -0.79 53.00
N LEU A 8 131.24 0.09 53.94
CA LEU A 8 130.26 0.95 54.62
C LEU A 8 129.68 2.00 53.67
N ALA A 9 130.51 2.60 52.80
CA ALA A 9 130.07 3.59 51.81
C ALA A 9 129.16 2.98 50.74
N THR A 10 129.47 1.79 50.22
CA THR A 10 128.60 1.06 49.29
C THR A 10 127.29 0.65 49.96
N THR A 11 127.33 0.11 51.18
CA THR A 11 126.13 -0.23 51.95
C THR A 11 125.23 0.98 52.20
N THR A 12 125.83 2.13 52.54
CA THR A 12 125.08 3.40 52.75
C THR A 12 124.44 3.89 51.46
N THR A 13 125.14 3.77 50.33
CA THR A 13 124.63 4.15 49.01
C THR A 13 123.49 3.23 48.56
N THR A 14 123.64 1.92 48.75
CA THR A 14 122.59 0.92 48.50
C THR A 14 121.38 1.19 49.37
N LEU A 15 121.57 1.48 50.67
CA LEU A 15 120.46 1.80 51.57
C LEU A 15 119.73 3.09 51.15
N ALA A 16 120.46 4.13 50.73
CA ALA A 16 119.88 5.38 50.23
C ALA A 16 119.09 5.16 48.92
N THR A 17 119.60 4.35 48.00
CA THR A 17 118.88 3.99 46.75
C THR A 17 117.66 3.11 47.02
N THR A 18 117.75 2.14 47.92
CA THR A 18 116.60 1.34 48.38
C THR A 18 115.54 2.22 49.05
N THR A 19 115.95 3.17 49.90
CA THR A 19 115.03 4.11 50.57
C THR A 19 114.32 5.01 49.55
N THR A 20 115.05 5.51 48.56
CA THR A 20 114.48 6.33 47.48
C THR A 20 113.50 5.50 46.64
N THR A 21 113.86 4.26 46.30
CA THR A 21 113.02 3.33 45.53
C THR A 21 111.76 2.95 46.31
N MET A 22 111.86 2.75 47.62
CA MET A 22 110.70 2.53 48.48
C MET A 22 109.81 3.76 48.51
N ALA A 23 110.37 4.97 48.68
CA ALA A 23 109.60 6.20 48.68
C ALA A 23 108.85 6.44 47.35
N THR A 24 109.48 6.18 46.20
CA THR A 24 108.82 6.27 44.88
C THR A 24 107.75 5.19 44.71
N THR A 25 108.00 3.97 45.21
CA THR A 25 107.01 2.88 45.21
C THR A 25 105.81 3.21 46.09
N THR A 26 106.03 3.73 47.30
CA THR A 26 104.96 4.17 48.21
C THR A 26 104.15 5.30 47.60
N THR A 27 104.80 6.26 46.95
CA THR A 27 104.12 7.34 46.24
C THR A 27 103.25 6.77 45.11
N THR A 28 103.82 5.91 44.25
CA THR A 28 103.10 5.28 43.13
C THR A 28 101.91 4.45 43.62
N LEU A 29 102.09 3.71 44.71
CA LEU A 29 101.02 2.92 45.32
C LEU A 29 99.90 3.83 45.84
N ALA A 30 100.25 4.93 46.53
CA ALA A 30 99.27 5.90 47.00
C ALA A 30 98.47 6.54 45.83
N THR A 31 99.13 6.91 44.73
CA THR A 31 98.44 7.43 43.52
C THR A 31 97.54 6.38 42.89
N THR A 32 97.98 5.12 42.85
CA THR A 32 97.20 4.00 42.30
C THR A 32 95.98 3.72 43.19
N THR A 33 96.13 3.71 44.52
CA THR A 33 95.02 3.55 45.47
C THR A 33 94.02 4.70 45.36
N ALA A 34 94.48 5.93 45.22
CA ALA A 34 93.61 7.10 45.03
C ALA A 34 92.83 7.01 43.71
N THR A 35 93.50 6.60 42.62
CA THR A 35 92.85 6.40 41.31
C THR A 35 91.82 5.29 41.39
N LEU A 36 92.17 4.14 42.00
CA LEU A 36 91.28 3.01 42.17
C LEU A 36 90.06 3.39 43.01
N ALA A 37 90.25 4.11 44.12
CA ALA A 37 89.14 4.60 44.95
C ALA A 37 88.20 5.51 44.14
N THR A 38 88.75 6.41 43.32
CA THR A 38 87.96 7.27 42.42
C THR A 38 87.19 6.43 41.40
N THR A 39 87.81 5.42 40.79
CA THR A 39 87.14 4.48 39.87
C THR A 39 86.05 3.68 40.59
N THR A 40 86.30 3.18 41.80
CA THR A 40 85.33 2.43 42.61
C THR A 40 84.10 3.28 42.96
N THR A 41 84.28 4.59 43.18
CA THR A 41 83.15 5.50 43.45
C THR A 41 82.38 5.93 42.20
N THR A 42 83.04 6.09 41.06
CA THR A 42 82.42 6.56 39.81
C THR A 42 81.72 5.43 39.04
N LEU A 43 82.26 4.21 39.06
CA LEU A 43 81.69 3.08 38.31
C LEU A 43 80.21 2.78 38.65
N PRO A 44 79.77 2.75 39.92
CA PRO A 44 78.34 2.55 40.25
C PRO A 44 77.43 3.63 39.69
N THR A 45 77.89 4.89 39.66
CA THR A 45 77.11 6.02 39.10
C THR A 45 76.96 5.89 37.57
N THR A 46 78.02 5.50 36.87
CA THR A 46 77.98 5.21 35.43
C THR A 46 77.05 4.03 35.14
N THR A 47 77.14 2.94 35.91
CA THR A 47 76.26 1.77 35.76
C THR A 47 74.79 2.14 35.97
N THR A 48 74.49 2.98 36.97
CA THR A 48 73.11 3.46 37.23
C THR A 48 72.61 4.35 36.09
N THR A 49 73.47 5.23 35.56
CA THR A 49 73.14 6.11 34.42
C THR A 49 72.88 5.30 33.15
N MET A 50 73.68 4.26 32.89
CA MET A 50 73.46 3.35 31.76
C MET A 50 72.16 2.55 31.91
N ALA A 51 71.86 2.05 33.11
CA ALA A 51 70.62 1.32 33.39
C ALA A 51 69.39 2.20 33.15
N THR A 52 69.39 3.42 33.68
CA THR A 52 68.30 4.40 33.48
C THR A 52 68.14 4.85 32.02
N THR A 53 69.25 5.01 31.30
CA THR A 53 69.23 5.28 29.85
C THR A 53 68.64 4.10 29.08
N SER A 54 69.02 2.87 29.44
CA SER A 54 68.49 1.64 28.82
C SER A 54 66.98 1.50 29.06
N THR A 55 66.49 1.75 30.28
CA THR A 55 65.04 1.71 30.56
C THR A 55 64.28 2.80 29.82
N THR A 56 64.86 4.00 29.71
CA THR A 56 64.25 5.11 28.96
C THR A 56 64.17 4.77 27.47
N LEU A 57 65.24 4.21 26.89
CA LEU A 57 65.26 3.80 25.49
C LEU A 57 64.25 2.67 25.21
N ALA A 58 64.12 1.71 26.12
CA ALA A 58 63.11 0.65 26.03
C ALA A 58 61.68 1.24 26.03
N SER A 59 61.39 2.17 26.95
CA SER A 59 60.08 2.86 27.01
C SER A 59 59.77 3.67 25.74
N THR A 60 60.77 4.40 25.21
CA THR A 60 60.64 5.12 23.93
C THR A 60 60.37 4.15 22.78
N THR A 61 61.06 3.01 22.74
CA THR A 61 60.85 1.98 21.71
C THR A 61 59.43 1.42 21.77
N THR A 62 58.91 1.12 22.97
CA THR A 62 57.52 0.69 23.14
C THR A 62 56.53 1.75 22.68
N THR A 63 56.77 3.03 23.00
CA THR A 63 55.92 4.16 22.60
C THR A 63 55.92 4.39 21.09
N MET A 64 57.08 4.24 20.43
CA MET A 64 57.17 4.30 18.97
C MET A 64 56.43 3.14 18.31
N ALA A 65 56.55 1.92 18.86
CA ALA A 65 55.84 0.76 18.36
C ALA A 65 54.32 0.94 18.45
N SER A 66 53.80 1.42 19.60
CA SER A 66 52.37 1.71 19.73
C SER A 66 51.91 2.80 18.77
N THR A 67 52.69 3.87 18.62
CA THR A 67 52.39 4.96 17.68
C THR A 67 52.35 4.47 16.23
N SER A 68 53.28 3.60 15.84
CA SER A 68 53.31 2.96 14.52
C SER A 68 52.06 2.11 14.27
N THR A 69 51.64 1.31 15.26
CA THR A 69 50.40 0.52 15.19
C THR A 69 49.17 1.42 15.07
N THR A 70 49.08 2.50 15.84
CA THR A 70 48.00 3.48 15.74
C THR A 70 47.95 4.10 14.35
N LEU A 71 49.10 4.55 13.82
CA LEU A 71 49.18 5.17 12.49
C LEU A 71 48.79 4.20 11.37
N ALA A 72 49.23 2.94 11.45
CA ALA A 72 48.82 1.90 10.51
C ALA A 72 47.30 1.70 10.54
N THR A 73 46.72 1.62 11.73
CA THR A 73 45.27 1.47 11.92
C THR A 73 44.50 2.67 11.35
N THR A 74 44.94 3.89 11.64
CA THR A 74 44.34 5.12 11.08
C THR A 74 44.44 5.14 9.55
N THR A 75 45.56 4.69 8.97
CA THR A 75 45.73 4.60 7.52
C THR A 75 44.75 3.63 6.90
N THR A 76 44.55 2.46 7.51
CA THR A 76 43.54 1.48 7.06
C THR A 76 42.13 2.05 7.15
N ILE A 77 41.78 2.73 8.25
CA ILE A 77 40.46 3.36 8.41
C ILE A 77 40.23 4.46 7.36
N LEU A 78 41.25 5.25 7.04
CA LEU A 78 41.14 6.30 6.03
C LEU A 78 40.95 5.69 4.63
N ALA A 79 41.67 4.61 4.32
CA ALA A 79 41.51 3.90 3.06
C ALA A 79 40.11 3.31 2.91
N THR A 80 39.56 2.64 3.94
CA THR A 80 38.20 2.11 3.90
C THR A 80 37.16 3.21 3.76
N THR A 81 37.32 4.32 4.50
CA THR A 81 36.44 5.50 4.38
C THR A 81 36.46 6.08 2.97
N SER A 82 37.64 6.18 2.35
CA SER A 82 37.79 6.65 0.96
C SER A 82 37.06 5.72 -0.02
N THR A 83 37.16 4.40 0.16
CA THR A 83 36.44 3.44 -0.68
C THR A 83 34.92 3.57 -0.50
N THR A 84 34.44 3.68 0.74
CA THR A 84 33.00 3.88 1.02
C THR A 84 32.47 5.19 0.43
N LEU A 85 33.27 6.26 0.44
CA LEU A 85 32.87 7.52 -0.17
C LEU A 85 32.78 7.42 -1.70
N ALA A 86 33.73 6.72 -2.33
CA ALA A 86 33.71 6.48 -3.78
C ALA A 86 32.50 5.63 -4.22
N THR A 87 32.15 4.59 -3.46
CA THR A 87 30.96 3.78 -3.73
C THR A 87 29.68 4.59 -3.55
N THR A 88 29.59 5.38 -2.48
CA THR A 88 28.44 6.28 -2.23
C THR A 88 28.27 7.28 -3.37
N THR A 89 29.36 7.87 -3.85
CA THR A 89 29.36 8.82 -4.98
C THR A 89 28.84 8.14 -6.26
N THR A 90 29.27 6.91 -6.52
CA THR A 90 28.81 6.12 -7.67
C THR A 90 27.31 5.81 -7.57
N THR A 91 26.83 5.39 -6.41
CA THR A 91 25.40 5.14 -6.14
C THR A 91 24.56 6.39 -6.30
N LEU A 92 25.07 7.56 -5.90
CA LEU A 92 24.35 8.82 -6.07
C LEU A 92 24.25 9.21 -7.54
N ALA A 93 25.31 9.01 -8.33
CA ALA A 93 25.31 9.25 -9.77
C ALA A 93 24.33 8.33 -10.53
N THR A 94 24.27 7.04 -10.17
CA THR A 94 23.30 6.11 -10.76
C THR A 94 21.86 6.50 -10.39
N THR A 95 21.62 6.82 -9.13
CA THR A 95 20.30 7.29 -8.65
C THR A 95 19.85 8.56 -9.38
N SER A 96 20.76 9.52 -9.58
CA SER A 96 20.49 10.74 -10.35
C SER A 96 20.12 10.44 -11.80
N THR A 97 20.81 9.47 -12.42
CA THR A 97 20.53 9.06 -13.81
C THR A 97 19.15 8.40 -13.91
N THR A 98 18.83 7.48 -12.98
CA THR A 98 17.51 6.84 -12.90
C THR A 98 16.40 7.88 -12.73
N LEU A 99 16.59 8.86 -11.84
CA LEU A 99 15.60 9.93 -11.62
C LEU A 99 15.36 10.78 -12.87
N ALA A 100 16.43 11.10 -13.63
CA ALA A 100 16.30 11.81 -14.90
C ALA A 100 15.53 10.99 -15.94
N THR A 101 15.78 9.68 -16.04
CA THR A 101 15.01 8.78 -16.91
C THR A 101 13.54 8.73 -16.50
N THR A 102 13.24 8.54 -15.21
CA THR A 102 11.86 8.54 -14.70
C THR A 102 11.14 9.84 -14.99
N THR A 103 11.81 10.98 -14.84
CA THR A 103 11.26 12.31 -15.16
C THR A 103 10.91 12.42 -16.64
N THR A 104 11.77 11.91 -17.52
CA THR A 104 11.53 11.89 -18.97
C THR A 104 10.34 10.99 -19.32
N THR A 105 10.23 9.79 -18.73
CA THR A 105 9.09 8.88 -18.91
C THR A 105 7.78 9.50 -18.41
N LEU A 106 7.82 10.25 -17.32
CA LEU A 106 6.63 10.93 -16.80
C LEU A 106 6.17 12.05 -17.75
N ALA A 107 7.10 12.82 -18.32
CA ALA A 107 6.79 13.85 -19.31
C ALA A 107 6.17 13.26 -20.60
N THR A 108 6.70 12.14 -21.10
CA THR A 108 6.12 11.46 -22.26
C THR A 108 4.74 10.89 -21.94
N THR A 109 4.56 10.28 -20.78
CA THR A 109 3.25 9.79 -20.31
C THR A 109 2.22 10.91 -20.22
N THR A 110 2.61 12.06 -19.67
CA THR A 110 1.75 13.25 -19.58
C THR A 110 1.34 13.75 -20.96
N THR A 111 2.27 13.77 -21.91
CA THR A 111 1.99 14.15 -23.31
C THR A 111 1.01 13.18 -23.96
N THR A 112 1.20 11.87 -23.78
CA THR A 112 0.28 10.82 -24.28
C THR A 112 -1.10 10.91 -23.64
N MET A 113 -1.19 11.25 -22.35
CA MET A 113 -2.47 11.49 -21.70
C MET A 113 -3.18 12.70 -22.32
N ALA A 114 -2.47 13.82 -22.54
CA ALA A 114 -3.06 15.01 -23.16
C ALA A 114 -3.57 14.74 -24.59
N THR A 115 -2.83 13.96 -25.40
CA THR A 115 -3.30 13.56 -26.74
C THR A 115 -4.51 12.61 -26.66
N THR A 116 -4.53 11.71 -25.68
CA THR A 116 -5.68 10.82 -25.42
C THR A 116 -6.90 11.63 -24.99
N THR A 117 -6.76 12.60 -24.08
CA THR A 117 -7.83 13.51 -23.68
C THR A 117 -8.37 14.31 -24.86
N THR A 118 -7.48 14.80 -25.74
CA THR A 118 -7.87 15.52 -26.95
C THR A 118 -8.66 14.61 -27.91
N THR A 119 -8.19 13.37 -28.11
CA THR A 119 -8.86 12.36 -28.93
C THR A 119 -10.21 11.96 -28.35
N LEU A 120 -10.30 11.86 -27.03
CA LEU A 120 -11.55 11.57 -26.35
C LEU A 120 -12.54 12.72 -26.53
N ALA A 121 -12.10 13.98 -26.38
CA ALA A 121 -12.94 15.15 -26.61
C ALA A 121 -13.45 15.26 -28.05
N THR A 122 -12.61 14.98 -29.05
CA THR A 122 -13.04 14.94 -30.46
C THR A 122 -14.02 13.79 -30.71
N THR A 123 -13.77 12.62 -30.11
CA THR A 123 -14.69 11.47 -30.20
C THR A 123 -16.03 11.78 -29.52
N THR A 124 -16.02 12.40 -28.33
CA THR A 124 -17.23 12.87 -27.65
C THR A 124 -17.99 13.85 -28.52
N THR A 125 -17.32 14.82 -29.14
CA THR A 125 -17.96 15.79 -30.06
C THR A 125 -18.57 15.09 -31.27
N ALA A 126 -17.87 14.12 -31.86
CA ALA A 126 -18.38 13.32 -32.98
C ALA A 126 -19.57 12.45 -32.55
N ILE A 127 -19.53 11.85 -31.36
CA ILE A 127 -20.65 11.13 -30.76
C ILE A 127 -21.81 12.09 -30.53
N THR A 128 -21.63 13.25 -29.91
CA THR A 128 -22.70 14.23 -29.70
C THR A 128 -23.30 14.70 -31.02
N THR A 129 -22.50 14.91 -32.06
CA THR A 129 -22.98 15.26 -33.40
C THR A 129 -23.77 14.12 -34.02
N THR A 130 -23.28 12.89 -33.91
CA THR A 130 -23.97 11.67 -34.36
C THR A 130 -25.24 11.43 -33.56
N SER A 131 -25.22 11.63 -32.24
CA SER A 131 -26.38 11.59 -31.35
C SER A 131 -27.39 12.63 -31.74
N THR A 132 -26.99 13.87 -32.06
CA THR A 132 -27.90 14.93 -32.51
C THR A 132 -28.51 14.57 -33.87
N SER A 133 -27.71 14.00 -34.77
CA SER A 133 -28.19 13.50 -36.07
C SER A 133 -29.13 12.30 -35.91
N ILE A 134 -28.83 11.39 -34.97
CA ILE A 134 -29.70 10.29 -34.55
C ILE A 134 -30.97 10.87 -33.93
N THR A 135 -30.92 11.85 -33.02
CA THR A 135 -32.10 12.51 -32.44
C THR A 135 -32.95 13.16 -33.53
N THR A 136 -32.33 13.77 -34.54
CA THR A 136 -33.01 14.37 -35.70
C THR A 136 -33.57 13.30 -36.66
N THR A 137 -33.01 12.09 -36.65
CA THR A 137 -33.49 10.94 -37.42
C THR A 137 -34.54 10.12 -36.64
N THR A 138 -34.43 10.02 -35.32
CA THR A 138 -35.32 9.29 -34.40
C THR A 138 -36.52 10.12 -33.94
N THR A 139 -36.57 11.42 -34.24
CA THR A 139 -37.85 12.15 -34.29
C THR A 139 -38.85 11.55 -35.27
N THR A 140 -38.47 10.52 -36.05
CA THR A 140 -39.40 9.74 -36.87
C THR A 140 -39.70 8.31 -36.37
N THR A 141 -39.07 7.81 -35.28
CA THR A 141 -39.31 6.42 -34.78
C THR A 141 -39.02 6.17 -33.28
N ALA A 142 -39.02 7.18 -32.40
CA ALA A 142 -38.95 6.93 -30.95
C ALA A 142 -40.28 6.40 -30.38
N CYS A 143 -40.21 5.41 -29.49
CA CYS A 143 -41.34 5.05 -28.62
C CYS A 143 -41.74 6.30 -27.81
N PRO A 144 -43.00 6.79 -27.92
CA PRO A 144 -43.37 8.12 -27.44
C PRO A 144 -43.55 8.21 -25.91
N VAL A 145 -43.40 7.10 -25.18
CA VAL A 145 -43.82 7.04 -23.77
C VAL A 145 -42.59 6.99 -22.86
N GLN A 146 -42.54 7.91 -21.89
CA GLN A 146 -41.50 8.03 -20.87
C GLN A 146 -42.16 7.94 -19.50
N SER A 147 -41.44 7.42 -18.49
CA SER A 147 -41.90 7.46 -17.11
C SER A 147 -42.02 8.90 -16.61
N THR A 148 -43.03 9.15 -15.79
CA THR A 148 -43.18 10.41 -15.07
C THR A 148 -42.40 10.37 -13.76
N ALA A 149 -42.06 11.53 -13.19
CA ALA A 149 -41.39 11.58 -11.88
C ALA A 149 -42.14 10.82 -10.76
N ALA A 150 -43.46 10.69 -10.86
CA ALA A 150 -44.27 9.91 -9.91
C ALA A 150 -44.03 8.39 -10.06
N ASP A 151 -43.84 7.90 -11.28
CA ASP A 151 -43.50 6.50 -11.56
C ASP A 151 -42.09 6.18 -11.07
N GLU A 152 -41.14 7.07 -11.38
CA GLU A 152 -39.74 6.97 -10.97
C GLU A 152 -39.60 6.92 -9.45
N GLN A 153 -40.28 7.83 -8.75
CA GLN A 153 -40.28 7.88 -7.29
C GLN A 153 -40.96 6.65 -6.69
N ALA A 154 -42.03 6.12 -7.29
CA ALA A 154 -42.69 4.92 -6.79
C ALA A 154 -41.78 3.68 -6.88
N MET A 155 -41.02 3.54 -7.97
CA MET A 155 -40.01 2.49 -8.10
C MET A 155 -38.93 2.60 -7.03
N VAL A 156 -38.32 3.79 -6.89
CA VAL A 156 -37.26 4.02 -5.90
C VAL A 156 -37.77 3.79 -4.47
N ASN A 157 -38.96 4.30 -4.15
CA ASN A 157 -39.60 4.09 -2.85
C ASN A 157 -39.84 2.62 -2.58
N LYS A 158 -40.32 1.87 -3.57
CA LYS A 158 -40.58 0.44 -3.39
C LYS A 158 -39.29 -0.33 -3.16
N ILE A 159 -38.23 -0.06 -3.93
CA ILE A 159 -36.93 -0.71 -3.74
C ILE A 159 -36.34 -0.37 -2.37
N ASN A 160 -36.38 0.90 -1.96
CA ASN A 160 -35.88 1.31 -0.64
C ASN A 160 -36.71 0.72 0.51
N GLN A 161 -38.03 0.60 0.37
CA GLN A 161 -38.87 -0.08 1.35
C GLN A 161 -38.41 -1.53 1.55
N LEU A 162 -38.17 -2.26 0.46
CA LEU A 162 -37.73 -3.66 0.48
C LEU A 162 -36.32 -3.80 1.07
N ARG A 163 -35.37 -2.97 0.61
CA ARG A 163 -34.00 -2.92 1.15
C ARG A 163 -33.97 -2.57 2.64
N SER A 164 -34.83 -1.64 3.08
CA SER A 164 -34.97 -1.26 4.48
C SER A 164 -35.54 -2.40 5.32
N GLY A 165 -36.54 -3.13 4.82
CA GLY A 165 -37.06 -4.34 5.47
C GLY A 165 -35.97 -5.39 5.65
N LEU A 166 -35.17 -5.63 4.61
CA LEU A 166 -34.04 -6.57 4.66
C LEU A 166 -32.96 -6.13 5.64
N ALA A 167 -32.54 -4.86 5.57
CA ALA A 167 -31.53 -4.31 6.45
C ALA A 167 -31.95 -4.35 7.92
N GLN A 168 -33.26 -4.36 8.21
CA GLN A 168 -33.83 -4.50 9.54
C GLN A 168 -34.11 -5.95 9.96
N GLY A 169 -33.82 -6.95 9.10
CA GLY A 169 -34.08 -8.36 9.38
C GLY A 169 -35.57 -8.74 9.37
N LEU A 170 -36.39 -8.01 8.62
CA LEU A 170 -37.85 -8.22 8.55
C LEU A 170 -38.28 -9.12 7.38
N GLU A 171 -37.40 -9.35 6.42
CA GLU A 171 -37.70 -10.12 5.22
C GLU A 171 -37.45 -11.61 5.44
N LEU A 172 -38.36 -12.46 4.93
CA LEU A 172 -38.34 -13.90 5.16
C LEU A 172 -38.01 -14.67 3.87
N ASP A 173 -37.15 -15.67 3.98
CA ASP A 173 -36.86 -16.60 2.89
C ASP A 173 -38.01 -17.60 2.64
N LYS A 174 -37.80 -18.53 1.69
CA LYS A 174 -38.80 -19.55 1.33
C LYS A 174 -39.22 -20.48 2.47
N ASN A 175 -38.35 -20.68 3.46
CA ASN A 175 -38.60 -21.51 4.62
C ASN A 175 -39.18 -20.71 5.81
N ASN A 176 -39.53 -19.43 5.60
CA ASN A 176 -39.90 -18.49 6.66
C ASN A 176 -38.75 -18.19 7.64
N HIS A 177 -37.50 -18.38 7.23
CA HIS A 177 -36.34 -17.93 7.98
C HIS A 177 -36.16 -16.43 7.79
N ALA A 178 -35.99 -15.68 8.88
CA ALA A 178 -35.69 -14.25 8.81
C ALA A 178 -34.26 -14.03 8.31
N MET A 179 -34.11 -13.22 7.28
CA MET A 179 -32.78 -12.84 6.79
C MET A 179 -32.04 -12.00 7.83
N ASP A 180 -30.72 -12.18 7.93
CA ASP A 180 -29.92 -11.38 8.87
C ASP A 180 -30.00 -9.89 8.52
N PRO A 181 -30.10 -8.99 9.52
CA PRO A 181 -29.97 -7.55 9.32
C PRO A 181 -28.70 -7.15 8.55
N SER A 182 -28.72 -5.97 7.93
CA SER A 182 -27.57 -5.41 7.22
C SER A 182 -27.12 -4.10 7.84
N ASP A 183 -25.81 -3.85 7.83
CA ASP A 183 -25.19 -2.61 8.30
C ASP A 183 -24.45 -1.83 7.19
N ASN A 184 -24.62 -2.23 5.92
CA ASN A 184 -23.98 -1.62 4.76
C ASN A 184 -24.89 -1.36 3.55
N MET A 185 -26.20 -1.55 3.71
CA MET A 185 -27.17 -1.45 2.63
C MET A 185 -27.33 0.00 2.15
N LEU A 186 -26.79 0.36 0.98
CA LEU A 186 -26.92 1.73 0.45
C LEU A 186 -28.38 2.07 0.10
N ARG A 187 -28.76 3.33 0.26
CA ARG A 187 -30.03 3.86 -0.25
C ARG A 187 -29.99 3.94 -1.77
N MET A 188 -31.06 3.46 -2.40
CA MET A 188 -31.26 3.58 -3.84
C MET A 188 -31.71 5.00 -4.21
N THR A 189 -31.15 5.54 -5.29
CA THR A 189 -31.54 6.81 -5.91
C THR A 189 -31.86 6.61 -7.40
N TRP A 190 -32.59 7.56 -8.00
CA TRP A 190 -32.87 7.51 -9.44
C TRP A 190 -31.68 8.05 -10.26
N ASP A 191 -31.41 7.43 -11.41
CA ASP A 191 -30.44 7.91 -12.39
C ASP A 191 -31.10 8.00 -13.78
N SER A 192 -31.27 9.23 -14.26
CA SER A 192 -31.94 9.50 -15.54
C SER A 192 -31.16 8.98 -16.75
N SER A 193 -29.84 8.80 -16.65
CA SER A 193 -29.05 8.19 -17.73
C SER A 193 -29.33 6.69 -17.85
N LEU A 194 -29.41 6.00 -16.71
CA LEU A 194 -29.85 4.60 -16.68
C LEU A 194 -31.30 4.44 -17.15
N ALA A 195 -32.17 5.40 -16.84
CA ALA A 195 -33.56 5.39 -17.30
C ALA A 195 -33.65 5.52 -18.82
N ALA A 196 -32.94 6.48 -19.42
CA ALA A 196 -32.89 6.65 -20.87
C ALA A 196 -32.37 5.40 -21.59
N ASP A 197 -31.32 4.79 -21.05
CA ASP A 197 -30.73 3.55 -21.56
C ASP A 197 -31.68 2.35 -21.44
N SER A 198 -32.36 2.22 -20.30
CA SER A 198 -33.37 1.19 -20.07
C SER A 198 -34.58 1.38 -20.99
N GLN A 199 -34.99 2.62 -21.20
CA GLN A 199 -36.10 2.97 -22.09
C GLN A 199 -35.77 2.59 -23.53
N ALA A 200 -34.56 2.89 -24.02
CA ALA A 200 -34.13 2.46 -25.34
C ALA A 200 -34.21 0.93 -25.51
N TRP A 201 -33.86 0.16 -24.47
CA TRP A 201 -33.99 -1.30 -24.51
C TRP A 201 -35.44 -1.78 -24.45
N ALA A 202 -36.27 -1.19 -23.59
CA ALA A 202 -37.68 -1.52 -23.46
C ALA A 202 -38.42 -1.34 -24.80
N CYS A 203 -38.10 -0.28 -25.54
CA CYS A 203 -38.67 0.01 -26.86
C CYS A 203 -38.49 -1.11 -27.89
N LEU A 204 -37.49 -1.97 -27.71
CA LEU A 204 -37.24 -3.08 -28.63
C LEU A 204 -38.21 -4.25 -28.41
N CYS A 205 -38.95 -4.28 -27.30
CA CYS A 205 -39.93 -5.31 -26.97
C CYS A 205 -39.38 -6.74 -27.07
N THR A 206 -38.11 -6.94 -26.71
CA THR A 206 -37.41 -8.23 -26.80
C THR A 206 -37.51 -9.02 -25.49
N ASN A 207 -37.53 -10.35 -25.59
CA ASN A 207 -37.48 -11.26 -24.44
C ASN A 207 -36.04 -11.67 -24.10
N ALA A 208 -35.13 -10.70 -24.06
CA ALA A 208 -33.73 -10.97 -23.79
C ALA A 208 -33.09 -9.80 -23.04
N HIS A 209 -32.16 -10.14 -22.15
CA HIS A 209 -31.22 -9.18 -21.60
C HIS A 209 -30.37 -8.57 -22.71
N SER A 210 -29.97 -7.32 -22.51
CA SER A 210 -28.91 -6.71 -23.29
C SER A 210 -27.58 -7.44 -23.04
N THR A 211 -26.54 -7.14 -23.82
CA THR A 211 -25.19 -7.65 -23.49
C THR A 211 -24.59 -6.77 -22.39
N PHE A 212 -23.81 -7.35 -21.46
CA PHE A 212 -23.18 -6.57 -20.39
C PHE A 212 -22.28 -5.46 -20.95
N ALA A 213 -21.54 -5.74 -22.02
CA ALA A 213 -20.70 -4.76 -22.72
C ALA A 213 -21.49 -3.54 -23.25
N SER A 214 -22.75 -3.74 -23.65
CA SER A 214 -23.59 -2.65 -24.17
C SER A 214 -24.21 -1.78 -23.07
N ARG A 215 -24.44 -2.32 -21.86
CA ARG A 215 -25.13 -1.60 -20.77
C ARG A 215 -24.22 -1.15 -19.64
N ASN A 216 -23.11 -1.85 -19.40
CA ASN A 216 -22.20 -1.65 -18.25
C ASN A 216 -22.93 -1.45 -16.90
N ALA A 217 -24.00 -2.20 -16.67
CA ALA A 217 -24.93 -2.04 -15.55
C ALA A 217 -25.59 -3.38 -15.18
N GLY A 218 -26.20 -3.46 -14.00
CA GLY A 218 -27.14 -4.53 -13.68
C GLY A 218 -28.40 -4.39 -14.52
N GLU A 219 -29.20 -5.45 -14.70
CA GLU A 219 -30.43 -5.36 -15.49
C GLU A 219 -31.47 -6.36 -14.97
N ASN A 220 -32.67 -5.88 -14.68
CA ASN A 220 -33.84 -6.70 -14.41
C ASN A 220 -34.93 -6.40 -15.46
N LEU A 221 -35.65 -7.45 -15.87
CA LEU A 221 -36.71 -7.39 -16.88
C LEU A 221 -38.03 -7.83 -16.26
N TYR A 222 -39.14 -7.20 -16.65
CA TYR A 222 -40.47 -7.55 -16.18
C TYR A 222 -41.50 -7.30 -17.28
N ALA A 223 -42.51 -8.17 -17.38
CA ALA A 223 -43.62 -8.00 -18.32
C ALA A 223 -44.96 -8.24 -17.62
N GLN A 224 -45.85 -7.26 -17.73
CA GLN A 224 -47.24 -7.37 -17.29
C GLN A 224 -48.16 -7.42 -18.50
N TYR A 225 -48.95 -8.48 -18.63
CA TYR A 225 -49.87 -8.65 -19.76
C TYR A 225 -51.23 -7.97 -19.54
N GLY A 226 -51.82 -7.44 -20.62
CA GLY A 226 -53.16 -6.81 -20.65
C GLY A 226 -53.17 -5.27 -20.59
N LEU A 227 -52.96 -4.59 -21.74
CA LEU A 227 -52.88 -3.10 -21.89
C LEU A 227 -54.05 -2.30 -21.30
N PRO A 228 -53.85 -1.02 -20.94
CA PRO A 228 -52.99 -0.50 -19.88
C PRO A 228 -53.71 -0.42 -18.52
N THR A 229 -52.97 -0.83 -17.50
CA THR A 229 -53.14 -0.45 -16.09
C THR A 229 -52.18 0.70 -15.74
N ASP A 230 -52.40 1.36 -14.62
CA ASP A 230 -51.55 2.41 -14.06
C ASP A 230 -50.04 2.06 -14.08
N ILE A 231 -49.21 2.93 -14.69
CA ILE A 231 -47.76 2.69 -14.88
C ILE A 231 -47.02 2.70 -13.55
N GLN A 232 -47.41 3.58 -12.64
CA GLN A 232 -46.88 3.65 -11.30
C GLN A 232 -47.04 2.30 -10.58
N SER A 233 -48.23 1.70 -10.66
CA SER A 233 -48.53 0.37 -10.13
C SER A 233 -47.69 -0.72 -10.80
N ASN A 234 -47.47 -0.66 -12.13
CA ASN A 234 -46.62 -1.63 -12.83
C ASN A 234 -45.16 -1.57 -12.38
N PHE A 235 -44.62 -0.38 -12.13
CA PHE A 235 -43.27 -0.19 -11.59
C PHE A 235 -43.15 -0.83 -10.19
N VAL A 236 -44.13 -0.57 -9.31
CA VAL A 236 -44.19 -1.18 -7.97
C VAL A 236 -44.34 -2.70 -8.06
N ALA A 237 -45.16 -3.21 -8.99
CA ALA A 237 -45.36 -4.63 -9.22
C ALA A 237 -44.09 -5.32 -9.72
N ALA A 238 -43.33 -4.68 -10.62
CA ALA A 238 -42.05 -5.19 -11.10
C ALA A 238 -41.05 -5.39 -9.96
N ALA A 239 -40.84 -4.37 -9.13
CA ALA A 239 -39.96 -4.45 -7.95
C ALA A 239 -40.42 -5.54 -6.97
N ALA A 240 -41.72 -5.64 -6.70
CA ALA A 240 -42.27 -6.67 -5.82
C ALA A 240 -42.10 -8.08 -6.40
N ALA A 241 -42.31 -8.26 -7.71
CA ALA A 241 -42.17 -9.55 -8.38
C ALA A 241 -40.70 -10.03 -8.37
N TRP A 242 -39.75 -9.14 -8.66
CA TRP A 242 -38.32 -9.44 -8.55
C TRP A 242 -37.92 -9.80 -7.13
N TRP A 243 -38.42 -9.07 -6.14
CA TRP A 243 -38.11 -9.33 -4.74
C TRP A 243 -38.72 -10.65 -4.23
N LYS A 244 -39.88 -11.05 -4.76
CA LYS A 244 -40.58 -12.28 -4.39
C LYS A 244 -39.72 -13.54 -4.54
N GLU A 245 -38.67 -13.49 -5.36
CA GLU A 245 -37.70 -14.58 -5.49
C GLU A 245 -37.02 -14.96 -4.16
N LEU A 246 -36.85 -14.01 -3.23
CA LEU A 246 -36.43 -14.30 -1.86
C LEU A 246 -37.38 -15.30 -1.20
N LYS A 247 -38.68 -15.06 -1.35
CA LYS A 247 -39.71 -15.89 -0.75
C LYS A 247 -39.96 -17.19 -1.50
N ASP A 248 -39.70 -17.23 -2.80
CA ASP A 248 -40.04 -18.39 -3.62
C ASP A 248 -38.87 -19.37 -3.74
N ASN A 249 -37.64 -18.85 -3.86
CA ASN A 249 -36.50 -19.61 -4.35
C ASN A 249 -35.28 -19.55 -3.42
N TRP A 250 -35.11 -18.48 -2.64
CA TRP A 250 -33.93 -18.31 -1.78
C TRP A 250 -33.99 -19.21 -0.54
N THR A 251 -32.84 -19.82 -0.23
CA THR A 251 -32.62 -20.55 1.01
C THR A 251 -31.56 -19.81 1.80
N TYR A 252 -31.83 -19.50 3.06
CA TYR A 252 -30.88 -18.83 3.93
C TYR A 252 -29.48 -19.46 3.89
N LEU A 253 -28.48 -18.61 3.75
CA LEU A 253 -27.07 -18.94 3.78
C LEU A 253 -26.39 -18.04 4.83
N PRO A 254 -25.71 -18.59 5.86
CA PRO A 254 -25.11 -17.78 6.92
C PRO A 254 -24.07 -16.76 6.45
N ASN A 255 -23.44 -17.00 5.29
CA ASN A 255 -22.48 -16.05 4.72
C ASN A 255 -23.15 -15.02 3.80
N ASN A 256 -24.40 -15.21 3.41
CA ASN A 256 -25.13 -14.36 2.46
C ASN A 256 -24.38 -14.13 1.13
N TYR A 257 -23.62 -15.15 0.66
CA TYR A 257 -22.95 -15.10 -0.63
C TYR A 257 -23.89 -15.54 -1.75
N PHE A 258 -23.81 -14.83 -2.87
CA PHE A 258 -24.43 -15.23 -4.12
C PHE A 258 -23.56 -16.24 -4.86
N TYR A 259 -24.17 -17.38 -5.21
CA TYR A 259 -23.57 -18.46 -5.99
C TYR A 259 -24.44 -18.77 -7.22
N ASN A 260 -23.79 -19.21 -8.30
CA ASN A 260 -24.49 -19.56 -9.55
C ASN A 260 -25.24 -20.92 -9.51
N ASN A 261 -25.22 -21.63 -8.38
CA ASN A 261 -25.85 -22.94 -8.20
C ASN A 261 -27.23 -22.87 -7.52
N SER A 262 -27.80 -21.67 -7.42
CA SER A 262 -29.12 -21.46 -6.83
C SER A 262 -30.18 -22.27 -7.61
N THR A 263 -31.03 -23.02 -6.89
CA THR A 263 -32.17 -23.70 -7.50
C THR A 263 -33.27 -22.66 -7.78
N GLY A 264 -33.49 -22.34 -9.06
CA GLY A 264 -34.50 -21.37 -9.49
C GLY A 264 -33.95 -19.98 -9.82
N VAL A 265 -34.85 -19.03 -10.09
CA VAL A 265 -34.49 -17.66 -10.45
C VAL A 265 -34.43 -16.81 -9.17
N VAL A 266 -33.24 -16.31 -8.84
CA VAL A 266 -32.98 -15.41 -7.69
C VAL A 266 -32.23 -14.15 -8.07
N GLY A 267 -31.78 -14.05 -9.33
CA GLY A 267 -30.91 -12.99 -9.82
C GLY A 267 -31.56 -11.61 -9.79
N HIS A 268 -32.89 -11.54 -9.89
CA HIS A 268 -33.58 -10.25 -9.84
C HIS A 268 -33.64 -9.73 -8.40
N TYR A 269 -33.98 -10.60 -7.44
CA TYR A 269 -33.92 -10.29 -6.01
C TYR A 269 -32.50 -9.85 -5.60
N THR A 270 -31.49 -10.65 -5.92
CA THR A 270 -30.12 -10.36 -5.45
C THR A 270 -29.59 -9.05 -6.02
N GLN A 271 -30.00 -8.65 -7.23
CA GLN A 271 -29.67 -7.33 -7.78
C GLN A 271 -30.34 -6.20 -6.97
N LEU A 272 -31.59 -6.34 -6.55
CA LEU A 272 -32.27 -5.35 -5.71
C LEU A 272 -31.68 -5.30 -4.28
N ALA A 273 -31.27 -6.44 -3.74
CA ALA A 273 -30.70 -6.58 -2.40
C ALA A 273 -29.19 -6.28 -2.34
N TRP A 274 -28.54 -6.00 -3.46
CA TRP A 274 -27.09 -5.81 -3.50
C TRP A 274 -26.68 -4.53 -2.77
N ALA A 275 -25.94 -4.64 -1.66
CA ALA A 275 -25.65 -3.52 -0.76
C ALA A 275 -24.96 -2.35 -1.46
N LYS A 276 -24.03 -2.65 -2.39
CA LYS A 276 -23.23 -1.66 -3.12
C LYS A 276 -23.97 -0.99 -4.28
N THR A 277 -25.10 -1.53 -4.73
CA THR A 277 -25.92 -0.91 -5.77
C THR A 277 -26.67 0.28 -5.18
N PHE A 278 -26.50 1.47 -5.75
CA PHE A 278 -27.01 2.72 -5.18
C PHE A 278 -27.84 3.58 -6.16
N GLN A 279 -27.89 3.21 -7.43
CA GLN A 279 -28.75 3.88 -8.41
C GLN A 279 -29.51 2.89 -9.28
N VAL A 280 -30.75 3.27 -9.61
CA VAL A 280 -31.62 2.58 -10.56
C VAL A 280 -32.16 3.58 -11.56
N GLY A 281 -32.32 3.15 -12.80
CA GLY A 281 -33.11 3.87 -13.79
C GLY A 281 -33.87 2.88 -14.64
N CYS A 282 -35.16 3.12 -14.86
CA CYS A 282 -36.05 2.22 -15.56
C CYS A 282 -36.72 2.89 -16.75
N GLY A 283 -37.08 2.09 -17.74
CA GLY A 283 -37.92 2.49 -18.86
C GLY A 283 -38.93 1.40 -19.18
N TYR A 284 -39.95 1.76 -19.94
CA TYR A 284 -41.02 0.83 -20.29
C TYR A 284 -41.56 1.02 -21.71
N ALA A 285 -42.10 -0.06 -22.27
CA ALA A 285 -42.79 0.00 -23.55
C ALA A 285 -44.11 -0.77 -23.48
N GLN A 286 -45.11 -0.28 -24.21
CA GLN A 286 -46.30 -1.04 -24.52
C GLN A 286 -45.99 -1.89 -25.76
N CYS A 287 -45.84 -3.19 -25.56
CA CYS A 287 -45.44 -4.15 -26.56
C CYS A 287 -46.66 -4.93 -27.05
N PRO A 288 -47.28 -4.56 -28.19
CA PRO A 288 -48.35 -5.35 -28.78
C PRO A 288 -47.79 -6.66 -29.37
N ASN A 289 -48.56 -7.75 -29.27
CA ASN A 289 -48.23 -9.03 -29.90
C ASN A 289 -46.82 -9.56 -29.61
N THR A 290 -46.37 -9.43 -28.36
CA THR A 290 -45.04 -9.88 -27.94
C THR A 290 -45.07 -11.28 -27.33
N ILE A 291 -43.90 -11.89 -27.23
CA ILE A 291 -43.66 -13.16 -26.55
C ILE A 291 -42.57 -12.94 -25.50
N ILE A 292 -42.96 -12.60 -24.27
CA ILE A 292 -42.04 -12.32 -23.16
C ILE A 292 -42.29 -13.31 -22.02
N SER A 293 -41.24 -13.90 -21.47
CA SER A 293 -41.37 -14.91 -20.40
C SER A 293 -42.32 -16.08 -20.76
N GLY A 294 -42.40 -16.44 -22.05
CA GLY A 294 -43.20 -17.57 -22.55
C GLY A 294 -44.70 -17.31 -22.73
N GLN A 295 -45.19 -16.11 -22.39
CA GLN A 295 -46.59 -15.73 -22.62
C GLN A 295 -46.72 -14.93 -23.92
N VAL A 296 -47.83 -15.14 -24.65
CA VAL A 296 -48.13 -14.44 -25.91
C VAL A 296 -49.22 -13.41 -25.64
N GLY A 297 -49.00 -12.17 -26.05
CA GLY A 297 -50.03 -11.14 -25.95
C GLY A 297 -49.47 -9.73 -25.93
N SER A 298 -50.31 -8.76 -25.60
CA SER A 298 -49.87 -7.38 -25.40
C SER A 298 -49.44 -7.17 -23.95
N ALA A 299 -48.25 -6.60 -23.76
CA ALA A 299 -47.66 -6.41 -22.43
C ALA A 299 -47.12 -4.99 -22.23
N VAL A 300 -47.13 -4.54 -20.97
CA VAL A 300 -46.26 -3.48 -20.48
C VAL A 300 -44.94 -4.13 -20.10
N TYR A 301 -43.90 -3.85 -20.88
CA TYR A 301 -42.55 -4.36 -20.67
C TYR A 301 -41.70 -3.32 -19.95
N ILE A 302 -41.09 -3.69 -18.83
CA ILE A 302 -40.28 -2.83 -17.96
C ILE A 302 -38.85 -3.36 -17.94
N VAL A 303 -37.90 -2.46 -18.13
CA VAL A 303 -36.47 -2.70 -18.01
C VAL A 303 -35.94 -1.76 -16.94
N CYS A 304 -35.22 -2.28 -15.96
CA CYS A 304 -34.49 -1.47 -14.99
C CYS A 304 -33.01 -1.80 -15.02
N ARG A 305 -32.17 -0.78 -15.06
CA ARG A 305 -30.71 -0.91 -14.96
C ARG A 305 -30.19 -0.33 -13.66
N PHE A 306 -29.07 -0.89 -13.19
CA PHE A 306 -28.54 -0.64 -11.85
C PHE A 306 -27.05 -0.25 -11.89
N ARG A 307 -26.68 0.86 -11.23
CA ARG A 307 -25.27 1.29 -11.12
C ARG A 307 -24.59 0.62 -9.92
N ALA A 308 -23.31 0.30 -10.12
CA ALA A 308 -22.59 -0.71 -9.34
C ALA A 308 -23.34 -2.05 -9.46
N PRO A 309 -23.23 -2.74 -10.63
CA PRO A 309 -23.96 -3.98 -10.89
C PRO A 309 -23.75 -5.01 -9.77
N GLY A 310 -24.80 -5.76 -9.46
CA GLY A 310 -24.74 -6.84 -8.49
C GLY A 310 -24.43 -8.19 -9.14
N ASN A 311 -24.78 -9.26 -8.43
CA ASN A 311 -24.76 -10.63 -8.91
C ASN A 311 -23.36 -11.14 -9.35
N TYR A 312 -22.31 -10.60 -8.75
CA TYR A 312 -20.97 -11.17 -8.88
C TYR A 312 -20.90 -12.54 -8.20
N VAL A 313 -20.18 -13.47 -8.81
CA VAL A 313 -20.05 -14.85 -8.31
C VAL A 313 -18.58 -15.21 -8.12
N PRO A 314 -18.17 -15.71 -6.93
CA PRO A 314 -18.87 -15.63 -5.66
C PRO A 314 -18.68 -14.25 -5.02
N ALA A 315 -19.75 -13.62 -4.54
CA ALA A 315 -19.66 -12.39 -3.77
C ALA A 315 -20.82 -12.25 -2.79
N GLU A 316 -20.56 -11.54 -1.69
CA GLU A 316 -21.56 -11.18 -0.68
C GLU A 316 -22.62 -10.24 -1.26
N ILE A 317 -23.90 -10.53 -1.02
CA ILE A 317 -25.02 -9.68 -1.47
C ILE A 317 -25.08 -8.40 -0.63
N TYR A 318 -25.04 -8.57 0.69
CA TYR A 318 -24.92 -7.51 1.69
C TYR A 318 -24.20 -8.06 2.92
N HIS A 319 -23.59 -7.18 3.72
CA HIS A 319 -22.87 -7.59 4.93
C HIS A 319 -23.89 -7.92 6.03
N PRO A 320 -23.96 -9.18 6.50
CA PRO A 320 -24.88 -9.58 7.56
C PRO A 320 -24.38 -9.08 8.91
N SER A 321 -25.31 -8.70 9.77
CA SER A 321 -25.06 -8.13 11.09
C SER A 321 -26.05 -8.70 12.10
N LEU A 322 -25.66 -8.76 13.38
CA LEU A 322 -26.52 -9.31 14.43
C LEU A 322 -27.73 -8.41 14.76
N VAL A 323 -27.59 -7.11 14.50
CA VAL A 323 -28.62 -6.09 14.75
C VAL A 323 -28.61 -5.09 13.60
N PRO A 324 -29.76 -4.48 13.26
CA PRO A 324 -29.81 -3.42 12.26
C PRO A 324 -28.85 -2.28 12.61
N CYS A 325 -28.27 -1.61 11.61
CA CYS A 325 -27.44 -0.45 11.88
C CYS A 325 -28.25 0.65 12.59
N THR A 326 -27.60 1.33 13.53
CA THR A 326 -28.22 2.41 14.30
C THR A 326 -28.14 3.72 13.52
N ALA A 327 -29.19 4.54 13.58
CA ALA A 327 -29.19 5.86 12.96
C ALA A 327 -27.95 6.69 13.37
N GLY A 328 -27.22 7.21 12.38
CA GLY A 328 -25.98 7.97 12.56
C GLY A 328 -24.71 7.12 12.73
N ALA A 329 -24.81 5.80 12.83
CA ALA A 329 -23.65 4.92 12.84
C ALA A 329 -22.98 4.88 11.46
N THR A 330 -21.66 4.77 11.43
CA THR A 330 -20.91 4.53 10.19
C THR A 330 -21.31 3.18 9.60
N CYS A 331 -21.60 3.15 8.30
CA CYS A 331 -21.93 1.90 7.63
C CYS A 331 -20.69 1.04 7.36
N ALA A 332 -20.80 -0.27 7.57
CA ALA A 332 -19.71 -1.19 7.32
C ALA A 332 -19.38 -1.22 5.83
N THR A 333 -18.11 -1.39 5.43
CA THR A 333 -17.69 -1.63 4.04
C THR A 333 -18.12 -0.59 2.98
N THR A 334 -18.71 0.55 3.40
CA THR A 334 -19.19 1.66 2.56
C THR A 334 -18.62 2.98 3.10
N PRO A 335 -17.35 3.31 2.75
CA PRO A 335 -16.64 4.43 3.34
C PRO A 335 -17.37 5.76 3.17
N GLY A 336 -17.46 6.54 4.26
CA GLY A 336 -18.02 7.89 4.25
C GLY A 336 -19.54 7.98 4.31
N THR A 337 -20.25 6.86 4.50
CA THR A 337 -21.71 6.84 4.62
C THR A 337 -22.17 6.57 6.06
N THR A 338 -23.36 7.05 6.40
CA THR A 338 -23.99 6.84 7.70
C THR A 338 -25.36 6.19 7.56
N CYS A 339 -25.73 5.38 8.54
CA CYS A 339 -27.00 4.67 8.55
C CYS A 339 -28.16 5.62 8.89
N GLY A 340 -29.23 5.57 8.10
CA GLY A 340 -30.49 6.25 8.38
C GLY A 340 -31.36 5.51 9.39
N ALA A 341 -32.44 6.15 9.86
CA ALA A 341 -33.40 5.53 10.77
C ALA A 341 -34.15 4.33 10.17
N ASP A 342 -34.13 4.19 8.85
CA ASP A 342 -34.69 3.07 8.10
C ASP A 342 -33.65 1.98 7.78
N GLY A 343 -32.47 2.01 8.39
CA GLY A 343 -31.41 1.01 8.20
C GLY A 343 -30.63 1.14 6.89
N LEU A 344 -30.84 2.21 6.11
CA LEU A 344 -30.18 2.42 4.83
C LEU A 344 -29.06 3.47 4.92
N CYS A 345 -27.92 3.16 4.32
CA CYS A 345 -26.72 3.99 4.27
C CYS A 345 -26.81 5.07 3.20
N ALA A 346 -26.46 6.31 3.54
CA ALA A 346 -26.37 7.43 2.60
C ALA A 346 -25.24 8.39 2.99
#